data_AF-A0A354DLG7-F1
#
_entry.id   AF-A0A354DLG7-F1
#
_cell.length_a   1.000
_cell.length_b   1.000
_cell.length_c   1.000
_cell.angle_alpha   90.00
_cell.angle_beta   90.00
_cell.angle_gamma   90.00
#
_symmetry.space_group_name_H-M   'P 1'
#
loop_
_entity.id
_entity.type
_entity.pdbx_description
1 polymer ?
#
loop_
_entity_poly.entity_id
_entity_poly.type
_entity_poly.pdbx_seq_one_letter_code
_entity_poly.pdbx_strand_id
1 'polypeptide(L)'
;DALAKTNLTPEDLDLIIISTITPDYFFPSTGCMVQEKLGAKKAAVFDLSAACSGFLYGVSTASQFIATGMYRYVLVVGVENLSKITDYTDRNTCVLFG
;
A
#
# COMPACT_ATOMS: atom_id res chain seq x y z
N ASP A 1 0.82 -13.56 0.81
CA ASP A 1 0.07 -14.12 -0.34
C ASP A 1 0.58 -13.71 -1.70
N ALA A 2 0.59 -12.40 -2.05
CA ALA A 2 1.00 -11.96 -3.39
C ALA A 2 2.41 -12.44 -3.79
N LEU A 3 3.43 -12.22 -2.95
CA LEU A 3 4.79 -12.69 -3.19
C LEU A 3 4.89 -14.22 -3.29
N ALA A 4 4.13 -14.96 -2.47
CA ALA A 4 4.12 -16.43 -2.47
C ALA A 4 3.56 -17.04 -3.77
N LYS A 5 2.82 -16.26 -4.57
CA LYS A 5 2.33 -16.66 -5.91
C LYS A 5 3.35 -16.35 -7.02
N THR A 6 4.53 -15.87 -6.66
CA THR A 6 5.60 -15.51 -7.57
C THR A 6 6.88 -16.24 -7.20
N ASN A 7 7.87 -16.27 -8.09
CA ASN A 7 9.21 -16.77 -7.78
C ASN A 7 10.12 -15.66 -7.24
N LEU A 8 9.54 -14.61 -6.66
CA LEU A 8 10.27 -13.45 -6.12
C LEU A 8 10.42 -13.56 -4.61
N THR A 9 11.56 -13.12 -4.13
CA THR A 9 11.84 -12.90 -2.72
C THR A 9 11.56 -11.43 -2.34
N PRO A 10 11.36 -11.12 -1.05
CA PRO A 10 11.21 -9.73 -0.61
C PRO A 10 12.37 -8.81 -1.01
N GLU A 11 13.58 -9.36 -1.17
CA GLU A 11 14.78 -8.61 -1.58
C GLU A 11 14.80 -8.28 -3.08
N ASP A 12 13.94 -8.91 -3.89
CA ASP A 12 13.77 -8.58 -5.31
C ASP A 12 12.89 -7.34 -5.50
N LEU A 13 12.17 -6.89 -4.48
CA LEU A 13 11.33 -5.69 -4.57
C LEU A 13 12.19 -4.43 -4.59
N ASP A 14 11.94 -3.58 -5.58
CA ASP A 14 12.61 -2.28 -5.72
C ASP A 14 11.76 -1.13 -5.16
N LEU A 15 10.43 -1.30 -5.13
CA LEU A 15 9.49 -0.28 -4.63
C LEU A 15 8.25 -0.93 -3.99
N ILE A 16 7.81 -0.36 -2.87
CA ILE A 16 6.53 -0.70 -2.22
C ILE A 16 5.67 0.58 -2.16
N ILE A 17 4.47 0.50 -2.71
CA ILE A 17 3.46 1.56 -2.67
C ILE A 17 2.29 1.09 -1.81
N ILE A 18 2.05 1.76 -0.68
CA ILE A 18 0.87 1.50 0.14
C ILE A 18 -0.19 2.54 -0.17
N SER A 19 -1.32 2.13 -0.72
CA SER A 19 -2.47 3.00 -0.93
C SER A 19 -3.40 2.88 0.27
N THR A 20 -3.38 3.90 1.14
CA THR A 20 -4.20 3.96 2.36
C THR A 20 -4.54 5.40 2.74
N ILE A 21 -5.74 5.64 3.26
CA ILE A 21 -6.16 6.86 3.94
C ILE A 21 -6.26 6.69 5.45
N THR A 22 -6.10 5.47 5.96
CA THR A 22 -6.04 5.16 7.39
C THR A 22 -4.66 4.62 7.78
N PRO A 23 -3.58 5.41 7.65
CA PRO A 23 -2.25 4.95 8.02
C PRO A 23 -2.17 4.69 9.54
N ASP A 24 -1.24 3.82 9.94
CA ASP A 24 -1.03 3.55 11.37
C ASP A 24 -0.39 4.75 12.10
N TYR A 25 0.46 5.50 11.40
CA TYR A 25 1.11 6.71 11.89
C TYR A 25 1.14 7.78 10.80
N PHE A 26 1.23 9.05 11.19
CA PHE A 26 1.51 10.13 10.23
C PHE A 26 2.95 10.06 9.71
N PHE A 27 3.87 9.66 10.60
CA PHE A 27 5.26 9.34 10.29
C PHE A 27 5.77 8.38 11.39
N PRO A 28 6.48 7.30 11.05
CA PRO A 28 6.88 6.83 9.71
C PRO A 28 5.71 6.33 8.87
N SER A 29 5.95 6.08 7.57
CA SER A 29 4.92 5.53 6.67
C SER A 29 4.50 4.11 7.08
N THR A 30 3.25 3.76 6.80
CA THR A 30 2.74 2.38 6.98
C THR A 30 3.54 1.41 6.11
N GLY A 31 3.96 1.85 4.93
CA GLY A 31 4.85 1.10 4.07
C GLY A 31 6.17 0.71 4.73
N CYS A 32 6.77 1.56 5.57
CA CYS A 32 8.03 1.24 6.24
C CYS A 32 7.86 0.02 7.16
N MET A 33 6.72 -0.05 7.86
CA MET A 33 6.38 -1.21 8.70
C MET A 33 6.18 -2.48 7.87
N VAL A 34 5.55 -2.36 6.69
CA VAL A 34 5.38 -3.48 5.76
C VAL A 34 6.74 -3.94 5.21
N GLN A 35 7.60 -3.01 4.83
CA GLN A 35 8.94 -3.28 4.34
C GLN A 35 9.78 -4.06 5.36
N GLU A 36 9.78 -3.61 6.61
CA GLU A 36 10.49 -4.27 7.70
C GLU A 36 9.95 -5.68 7.94
N LYS A 37 8.62 -5.85 8.03
CA LYS A 37 7.99 -7.15 8.25
C LYS A 37 8.21 -8.14 7.11
N LEU A 38 8.28 -7.66 5.86
CA LEU A 38 8.58 -8.49 4.70
C LEU A 38 10.07 -8.80 4.56
N GLY A 39 10.96 -8.03 5.19
CA GLY A 39 12.40 -8.13 4.96
C GLY A 39 12.83 -7.52 3.61
N ALA A 40 12.05 -6.60 3.04
CA ALA A 40 12.31 -5.98 1.74
C ALA A 40 13.35 -4.84 1.85
N LYS A 41 14.58 -5.17 2.23
CA LYS A 41 15.62 -4.21 2.64
C LYS A 41 16.08 -3.24 1.55
N LYS A 42 15.85 -3.57 0.27
CA LYS A 42 16.28 -2.76 -0.89
C LYS A 42 15.18 -1.86 -1.44
N ALA A 43 13.93 -2.12 -1.07
CA ALA A 43 12.80 -1.42 -1.66
C ALA A 43 12.73 0.04 -1.18
N ALA A 44 12.52 0.95 -2.12
CA ALA A 44 11.98 2.27 -1.80
C ALA A 44 10.52 2.10 -1.30
N VAL A 45 10.04 3.07 -0.51
CA VAL A 45 8.72 2.96 0.11
C VAL A 45 8.05 4.33 0.20
N PHE A 46 6.77 4.39 -0.14
CA PHE A 46 5.92 5.53 0.20
C PHE A 46 4.44 5.11 0.33
N ASP A 47 3.69 5.94 1.06
CA ASP A 47 2.25 5.83 1.17
C ASP A 47 1.58 6.82 0.20
N LEU A 48 0.49 6.38 -0.44
CA LEU A 48 -0.29 7.14 -1.40
C LEU A 48 -1.72 7.30 -0.87
N SER A 49 -2.16 8.55 -0.72
CA SER A 49 -3.52 8.88 -0.29
C SER A 49 -4.36 9.34 -1.48
N ALA A 50 -5.28 8.49 -1.93
CA ALA A 50 -6.27 8.82 -2.97
C ALA A 50 -7.60 8.08 -2.78
N ALA A 51 -8.01 7.88 -1.52
CA ALA A 51 -9.28 7.28 -1.12
C ALA A 51 -9.61 5.97 -1.87
N CYS A 52 -10.87 5.79 -2.29
CA CYS A 52 -11.34 4.59 -3.00
C CYS A 52 -10.58 4.32 -4.32
N SER A 53 -9.97 5.34 -4.91
CA SER A 53 -9.14 5.21 -6.12
C SER A 53 -7.67 4.93 -5.84
N GLY A 54 -7.27 4.84 -4.56
CA GLY A 54 -5.89 4.67 -4.11
C GLY A 54 -5.14 3.57 -4.86
N PHE A 55 -5.74 2.37 -4.94
CA PHE A 55 -5.11 1.25 -5.62
C PHE A 55 -4.87 1.51 -7.13
N LEU A 56 -5.83 2.13 -7.83
CA LEU A 56 -5.67 2.48 -9.25
C LEU A 56 -4.56 3.52 -9.45
N TYR A 57 -4.48 4.50 -8.57
CA TYR A 57 -3.41 5.51 -8.58
C TYR A 57 -2.05 4.84 -8.33
N GLY A 58 -1.97 3.92 -7.36
CA GLY A 58 -0.79 3.13 -7.07
C GLY A 58 -0.33 2.30 -8.26
N VAL A 59 -1.23 1.58 -8.93
CA VAL A 59 -0.92 0.79 -10.14
C VAL A 59 -0.47 1.69 -11.29
N SER A 60 -1.16 2.81 -11.55
CA SER A 60 -0.77 3.76 -12.59
C SER A 60 0.64 4.31 -12.33
N THR A 61 0.93 4.68 -11.08
CA THR A 61 2.23 5.18 -10.65
C THR A 61 3.32 4.12 -10.80
N ALA A 62 3.06 2.89 -10.33
CA ALA A 62 3.97 1.76 -10.49
C ALA A 62 4.26 1.45 -11.96
N SER A 63 3.24 1.52 -12.81
CA SER A 63 3.39 1.31 -14.26
C SER A 63 4.32 2.33 -14.90
N GLN A 64 4.28 3.59 -14.46
CA GLN A 64 5.21 4.61 -14.96
C GLN A 64 6.65 4.29 -14.54
N PHE A 65 6.88 3.94 -13.27
CA PHE A 65 8.23 3.57 -12.80
C PHE A 65 8.82 2.36 -13.52
N ILE A 66 7.99 1.37 -13.83
CA ILE A 66 8.41 0.20 -14.60
C ILE A 66 8.67 0.59 -16.07
N ALA A 67 7.76 1.37 -16.68
CA ALA A 67 7.89 1.79 -18.08
C ALA A 67 9.14 2.66 -18.33
N THR A 68 9.54 3.48 -17.35
CA THR A 68 10.77 4.28 -17.43
C THR A 68 12.04 3.49 -17.09
N GLY A 69 11.90 2.22 -16.69
CA GLY A 69 13.02 1.38 -16.26
C GLY A 69 13.64 1.78 -14.92
N MET A 70 12.94 2.60 -14.12
CA MET A 70 13.43 3.05 -12.81
C MET A 70 13.39 1.91 -11.78
N TYR A 71 12.34 1.10 -11.82
CA TYR A 71 12.15 -0.06 -10.95
C TYR A 71 11.70 -1.26 -11.78
N ARG A 72 12.10 -2.47 -11.38
CA ARG A 72 11.75 -3.71 -12.08
C ARG A 72 10.60 -4.43 -11.40
N TYR A 73 10.62 -4.54 -10.08
CA TYR A 73 9.57 -5.19 -9.31
C TYR A 73 8.97 -4.23 -8.28
N VAL A 74 7.70 -3.90 -8.47
CA VAL A 74 6.94 -2.99 -7.61
C VAL A 74 5.80 -3.74 -6.94
N LEU A 75 5.71 -3.64 -5.62
CA LEU A 75 4.59 -4.14 -4.84
C LEU A 75 3.60 -3.00 -4.57
N VAL A 76 2.38 -3.12 -5.08
CA VAL A 76 1.29 -2.18 -4.79
C VAL A 76 0.30 -2.86 -3.83
N VAL A 77 0.04 -2.23 -2.69
CA VAL A 77 -0.88 -2.74 -1.67
C VAL A 77 -1.99 -1.71 -1.45
N GLY A 78 -3.24 -2.08 -1.71
CA GLY A 78 -4.40 -1.32 -1.26
C GLY A 78 -4.84 -1.83 0.10
N VAL A 79 -4.88 -0.96 1.10
CA VAL A 79 -5.30 -1.34 2.46
C VAL A 79 -6.00 -0.17 3.13
N GLU A 80 -7.11 -0.45 3.81
CA GLU A 80 -7.82 0.51 4.63
C GLU A 80 -8.31 -0.17 5.90
N ASN A 81 -8.44 0.62 6.96
CA ASN A 81 -9.07 0.25 8.22
C ASN A 81 -10.03 1.36 8.63
N LEU A 82 -11.06 1.56 7.80
CA LEU A 82 -12.06 2.62 7.97
C LEU A 82 -12.85 2.44 9.27
N SER A 83 -12.92 1.22 9.81
CA SER A 83 -13.54 0.93 11.11
C SER A 83 -12.97 1.77 12.26
N LYS A 84 -11.67 2.16 12.18
CA LYS A 84 -11.00 3.03 13.17
C LYS A 84 -11.54 4.46 13.19
N ILE A 85 -12.09 4.94 12.07
CA ILE A 85 -12.52 6.33 11.87
C ILE A 85 -14.02 6.45 11.62
N THR A 86 -14.76 5.34 11.69
CA THR A 86 -16.19 5.29 11.47
C THR A 86 -16.94 5.80 12.69
N ASP A 87 -17.92 6.69 12.48
CA ASP A 87 -18.87 7.08 13.52
C ASP A 87 -19.98 6.02 13.61
N TYR A 88 -19.94 5.19 14.65
CA TYR A 88 -20.93 4.14 14.86
C TYR A 88 -22.31 4.65 15.27
N THR A 89 -22.46 5.94 15.59
CA THR A 89 -23.76 6.56 15.86
C THR A 89 -24.50 6.96 14.57
N ASP A 90 -23.77 7.15 13.47
CA ASP A 90 -24.36 7.42 12.16
C ASP A 90 -24.70 6.12 11.43
N ARG A 91 -25.99 5.77 11.47
CA ARG A 91 -26.53 4.57 10.80
C ARG A 91 -26.34 4.56 9.28
N ASN A 92 -26.12 5.71 8.64
CA ASN A 92 -25.95 5.77 7.19
C ASN A 92 -24.58 5.24 6.74
N THR A 93 -23.56 5.35 7.59
CA THR A 93 -22.17 5.03 7.24
C THR A 93 -21.63 3.82 8.01
N CYS A 94 -22.08 3.61 9.25
CA CYS A 94 -21.51 2.56 10.13
C CYS A 94 -21.73 1.12 9.65
N VAL A 95 -22.64 0.89 8.71
CA VAL A 95 -22.93 -0.42 8.11
C VAL A 95 -22.14 -0.69 6.82
N LEU A 96 -21.45 0.31 6.27
CA LEU A 96 -20.80 0.24 4.97
C LEU A 96 -19.33 -0.17 5.06
N PHE A 97 -18.65 0.29 6.11
CA PHE A 97 -17.20 0.22 6.21
C PHE A 97 -16.78 -0.83 7.24
N GLY A 98 -15.82 -1.67 6.85
CA GLY A 98 -15.19 -2.71 7.66
C GLY A 98 -13.69 -2.75 7.45
#